data_AF-A0A8C3A3K3-F1
#
_entry.id   AF-A0A8C3A3K3-F1
#
_cell.length_a   1.000
_cell.length_b   1.000
_cell.length_c   1.000
_cell.angle_alpha   90.00
_cell.angle_beta   90.00
_cell.angle_gamma   90.00
#
_symmetry.space_group_name_H-M   'P 1'
#
loop_
_entity.id
_entity.type
_entity.pdbx_description
1 polymer ?
#
loop_
_entity_poly.entity_id
_entity_poly.type
_entity_poly.pdbx_seq_one_letter_code
_entity_poly.pdbx_strand_id
1 'polypeptide(L)'
;MPNLPCMVQEGALLFSRGTHAKQEDGALLHSLLHRCGLVEEGPEAWIDIHTGLSGSGVAFVYLFAEALADGAVKMGMPSALAHSIASQTVLGAGRLLRESEKHPAQLRSEVCTPGGTTIYGLHTLEQGGVRAATMSAVESATVRARELGQKSAAPYNKKLTFCLKVTMEHKDNAGLVPSFFLLHFLHLKCWLFDTEK
;
A
#
# COMPACT_ATOMS: atom_id res chain seq x y z
N MET A 1 -8.79 -0.37 6.39
CA MET A 1 -8.33 -0.94 5.12
C MET A 1 -6.83 -1.12 5.16
N PRO A 2 -6.31 -2.36 5.02
CA PRO A 2 -4.89 -2.65 4.85
C PRO A 2 -4.46 -2.58 3.38
N ASN A 3 -3.15 -2.75 3.13
CA ASN A 3 -2.60 -3.04 1.81
C ASN A 3 -1.64 -4.26 1.86
N LEU A 4 -1.15 -4.70 0.69
CA LEU A 4 -0.35 -5.93 0.57
C LEU A 4 0.97 -5.91 1.40
N PRO A 5 1.72 -4.79 1.49
CA PRO A 5 2.95 -4.72 2.30
C PRO A 5 2.79 -5.00 3.81
N CYS A 6 1.57 -5.11 4.34
CA CYS A 6 1.36 -5.63 5.70
C CYS A 6 2.02 -6.99 5.93
N MET A 7 2.17 -7.82 4.88
CA MET A 7 2.85 -9.13 4.97
C MET A 7 4.34 -9.03 5.34
N VAL A 8 4.95 -7.87 5.13
CA VAL A 8 6.36 -7.60 5.43
C VAL A 8 6.52 -6.44 6.42
N GLN A 9 5.46 -6.16 7.21
CA GLN A 9 5.44 -5.11 8.24
C GLN A 9 5.65 -3.69 7.72
N GLU A 10 5.46 -3.46 6.42
CA GLU A 10 5.64 -2.18 5.75
C GLU A 10 4.32 -1.68 5.14
N GLY A 11 3.20 -2.08 5.75
CA GLY A 11 1.86 -1.72 5.32
C GLY A 11 1.52 -0.26 5.56
N ALA A 12 0.51 0.22 4.83
CA ALA A 12 -0.18 1.46 5.13
C ALA A 12 -1.66 1.14 5.31
N LEU A 13 -2.17 1.41 6.51
CA LEU A 13 -3.51 1.07 6.93
C LEU A 13 -4.25 2.35 7.34
N LEU A 14 -5.51 2.47 6.90
CA LEU A 14 -6.41 3.52 7.35
C LEU A 14 -7.69 2.91 7.92
N PHE A 15 -8.12 3.31 9.11
CA PHE A 15 -9.42 2.91 9.66
C PHE A 15 -10.29 4.11 10.02
N SER A 16 -11.59 3.86 10.17
CA SER A 16 -12.56 4.83 10.64
C SER A 16 -13.41 4.22 11.74
N ARG A 17 -13.74 4.99 12.77
CA ARG A 17 -14.64 4.56 13.84
C ARG A 17 -16.10 4.73 13.42
N GLY A 18 -16.90 3.69 13.66
CA GLY A 18 -18.36 3.81 13.57
C GLY A 18 -18.94 4.64 14.71
N THR A 19 -20.21 5.04 14.60
CA THR A 19 -20.88 5.95 15.55
C THR A 19 -20.94 5.43 17.00
N HIS A 20 -20.81 4.12 17.21
CA HIS A 20 -20.84 3.48 18.53
C HIS A 20 -19.44 3.09 19.04
N ALA A 21 -18.40 3.25 18.22
CA ALA A 21 -17.04 2.91 18.60
C ALA A 21 -16.43 4.05 19.42
N LYS A 22 -15.88 3.71 20.58
CA LYS A 22 -15.24 4.67 21.48
C LYS A 22 -13.80 4.92 21.07
N GLN A 23 -13.19 5.92 21.71
CA GLN A 23 -11.77 6.20 21.53
C GLN A 23 -10.91 5.01 21.95
N GLU A 24 -11.30 4.31 23.02
CA GLU A 24 -10.60 3.11 23.49
C GLU A 24 -10.59 1.97 22.45
N ASP A 25 -11.69 1.80 21.70
CA ASP A 25 -11.78 0.80 20.63
C ASP A 25 -10.80 1.12 19.48
N GLY A 26 -10.68 2.41 19.14
CA GLY A 26 -9.71 2.89 18.15
C GLY A 26 -8.26 2.68 18.61
N ALA A 27 -7.96 3.00 19.88
CA ALA A 27 -6.64 2.78 20.46
C ALA A 27 -6.28 1.28 20.52
N LEU A 28 -7.24 0.43 20.87
CA LEU A 28 -7.08 -1.02 20.83
C LEU A 28 -6.75 -1.48 19.41
N LEU A 29 -7.55 -1.08 18.42
CA LEU A 29 -7.31 -1.46 17.02
C LEU A 29 -5.94 -1.00 16.53
N HIS A 30 -5.54 0.24 16.84
CA HIS A 30 -4.21 0.73 16.52
C HIS A 30 -3.12 -0.13 17.18
N SER A 31 -3.25 -0.46 18.47
CA SER A 31 -2.26 -1.29 19.17
C SER A 31 -2.12 -2.70 18.58
N LEU A 32 -3.20 -3.27 18.04
CA LEU A 32 -3.16 -4.56 17.35
C LEU A 32 -2.49 -4.48 15.98
N LEU A 33 -2.65 -3.36 15.26
CA LEU A 33 -2.25 -3.24 13.86
C LEU A 33 -0.90 -2.54 13.64
N HIS A 34 -0.40 -1.74 14.58
CA HIS A 34 0.81 -0.92 14.38
C HIS A 34 2.08 -1.73 14.03
N ARG A 35 2.11 -3.03 14.35
CA ARG A 35 3.21 -3.93 13.95
C ARG A 35 3.20 -4.29 12.47
N CYS A 36 2.11 -4.01 11.75
CA CYS A 36 1.96 -4.29 10.33
C CYS A 36 2.42 -3.13 9.44
N GLY A 37 2.76 -1.97 10.02
CA GLY A 37 3.17 -0.76 9.30
C GLY A 37 2.49 0.49 9.85
N LEU A 38 2.32 1.51 8.99
CA LEU A 38 1.63 2.76 9.33
C LEU A 38 0.14 2.51 9.54
N VAL A 39 -0.41 2.97 10.67
CA VAL A 39 -1.84 2.86 10.98
C VAL A 39 -2.38 4.24 11.31
N GLU A 40 -3.31 4.71 10.49
CA GLU A 40 -3.95 6.02 10.67
C GLU A 40 -5.44 5.86 10.93
N GLU A 41 -5.99 6.78 11.73
CA GLU A 41 -7.43 6.95 11.90
C GLU A 41 -7.90 8.16 11.09
N GLY A 42 -9.01 8.03 10.37
CA GLY A 42 -9.60 9.15 9.64
C GLY A 42 -11.09 9.00 9.34
N PRO A 43 -11.69 10.00 8.69
CA PRO A 43 -13.06 9.94 8.20
C PRO A 43 -13.29 8.75 7.25
N GLU A 44 -14.49 8.17 7.28
CA GLU A 44 -14.88 7.07 6.38
C GLU A 44 -14.75 7.45 4.90
N ALA A 45 -14.97 8.72 4.56
CA ALA A 45 -14.78 9.26 3.21
C ALA A 45 -13.35 9.11 2.67
N TRP A 46 -12.35 8.94 3.55
CA TRP A 46 -10.96 8.70 3.15
C TRP A 46 -10.66 7.23 2.85
N ILE A 47 -11.55 6.29 3.19
CA ILE A 47 -11.32 4.86 2.94
C ILE A 47 -11.20 4.59 1.44
N ASP A 48 -12.10 5.10 0.61
CA ASP A 48 -12.02 4.93 -0.85
C ASP A 48 -10.77 5.61 -1.44
N ILE A 49 -10.39 6.78 -0.91
CA ILE A 49 -9.17 7.49 -1.30
C ILE A 49 -7.94 6.63 -0.96
N HIS A 50 -7.91 6.05 0.24
CA HIS A 50 -6.87 5.12 0.67
C HIS A 50 -6.84 3.85 -0.19
N THR A 51 -7.98 3.32 -0.63
CA THR A 51 -8.03 2.20 -1.57
C THR A 51 -7.37 2.55 -2.91
N GLY A 52 -7.66 3.74 -3.45
CA GLY A 52 -7.05 4.23 -4.69
C GLY A 52 -5.57 4.55 -4.55
N LEU A 53 -5.15 5.08 -3.41
CA LEU A 53 -3.77 5.47 -3.12
C LEU A 53 -2.90 4.31 -2.64
N SER A 54 -3.23 3.70 -1.51
CA SER A 54 -2.42 2.69 -0.82
C SER A 54 -2.71 1.28 -1.30
N GLY A 55 -3.99 0.92 -1.44
CA GLY A 55 -4.38 -0.42 -1.90
C GLY A 55 -3.93 -0.69 -3.34
N SER A 56 -4.36 0.18 -4.25
CA SER A 56 -4.01 0.08 -5.68
C SER A 56 -2.58 0.54 -5.97
N GLY A 57 -2.05 1.46 -5.16
CA GLY A 57 -0.71 2.04 -5.36
C GLY A 57 0.44 1.05 -5.36
N VAL A 58 0.30 -0.07 -4.65
CA VAL A 58 1.32 -1.13 -4.67
C VAL A 58 1.55 -1.65 -6.09
N ALA A 59 0.48 -1.83 -6.86
CA ALA A 59 0.58 -2.24 -8.26
C ALA A 59 1.20 -1.15 -9.14
N PHE A 60 0.94 0.13 -8.86
CA PHE A 60 1.56 1.24 -9.58
C PHE A 60 3.08 1.27 -9.35
N VAL A 61 3.51 0.97 -8.12
CA VAL A 61 4.94 0.85 -7.78
C VAL A 61 5.58 -0.35 -8.48
N TYR A 62 4.88 -1.50 -8.57
CA TYR A 62 5.37 -2.66 -9.33
C TYR A 62 5.55 -2.34 -10.82
N LEU A 63 4.56 -1.68 -11.44
CA LEU A 63 4.67 -1.22 -12.83
C LEU A 63 5.87 -0.28 -13.02
N PHE A 64 6.10 0.64 -12.09
CA PHE A 64 7.26 1.54 -12.15
C PHE A 64 8.58 0.78 -12.03
N ALA A 65 8.68 -0.19 -11.11
CA ALA A 65 9.87 -1.01 -10.93
C ALA A 65 10.17 -1.88 -12.17
N GLU A 66 9.13 -2.45 -12.79
CA GLU A 66 9.22 -3.19 -14.05
C GLU A 66 9.73 -2.30 -15.18
N ALA A 67 9.13 -1.11 -15.37
CA ALA A 67 9.57 -0.16 -16.39
C ALA A 67 11.03 0.31 -16.22
N LEU A 68 11.48 0.48 -14.97
CA LEU A 68 12.89 0.78 -14.68
C LEU A 68 13.83 -0.37 -15.10
N ALA A 69 13.45 -1.61 -14.78
CA ALA A 69 14.23 -2.79 -15.15
C ALA A 69 14.30 -2.95 -16.67
N ASP A 70 13.17 -2.82 -17.37
CA ASP A 70 13.10 -2.89 -18.84
C ASP A 70 13.94 -1.80 -19.50
N GLY A 71 13.95 -0.59 -18.92
CA GLY A 71 14.84 0.50 -19.33
C GLY A 71 16.32 0.10 -19.24
N ALA A 72 16.74 -0.55 -18.15
CA ALA A 72 18.12 -1.03 -18.00
C ALA A 72 18.45 -2.19 -18.95
N VAL A 73 17.52 -3.12 -19.18
CA VAL A 73 17.67 -4.20 -20.16
C VAL A 73 17.85 -3.66 -21.56
N LYS A 74 17.06 -2.65 -21.94
CA LYS A 74 17.21 -1.95 -23.23
C LYS A 74 18.61 -1.34 -23.41
N MET A 75 19.27 -0.96 -22.32
CA MET A 75 20.65 -0.45 -22.33
C MET A 75 21.72 -1.54 -22.25
N GLY A 76 21.33 -2.82 -22.26
CA GLY A 76 22.23 -3.97 -22.33
C GLY A 76 22.48 -4.68 -20.99
N MET A 77 21.76 -4.34 -19.92
CA MET A 77 21.89 -5.04 -18.64
C MET A 77 21.18 -6.42 -18.68
N PRO A 78 21.74 -7.47 -18.07
CA PRO A 78 21.03 -8.74 -17.88
C PRO A 78 19.74 -8.55 -17.08
N SER A 79 18.63 -9.11 -17.57
CA SER A 79 17.28 -8.95 -16.98
C SER A 79 17.22 -9.23 -15.48
N ALA A 80 17.77 -10.37 -15.03
CA ALA A 80 17.76 -10.72 -13.61
C ALA A 80 18.41 -9.64 -12.72
N LEU A 81 19.55 -9.10 -13.15
CA LEU A 81 20.25 -8.04 -12.43
C LEU A 81 19.46 -6.72 -12.46
N ALA A 82 18.87 -6.38 -13.61
CA ALA A 82 18.05 -5.18 -13.77
C ALA A 82 16.84 -5.19 -12.81
N HIS A 83 16.12 -6.29 -12.71
CA HIS A 83 15.00 -6.43 -11.77
C HIS A 83 15.45 -6.33 -10.30
N SER A 84 16.55 -6.98 -9.93
CA SER A 84 17.08 -6.88 -8.56
C SER A 84 17.48 -5.44 -8.20
N ILE A 85 18.18 -4.73 -9.10
CA ILE A 85 18.58 -3.33 -8.88
C ILE A 85 17.37 -2.40 -8.84
N ALA A 86 16.39 -2.58 -9.74
CA ALA A 86 15.17 -1.77 -9.74
C ALA A 86 14.38 -1.94 -8.43
N SER A 87 14.20 -3.18 -7.96
CA SER A 87 13.55 -3.47 -6.68
C SER A 87 14.28 -2.80 -5.50
N GLN A 88 15.61 -2.91 -5.46
CA GLN A 88 16.41 -2.29 -4.40
C GLN A 88 16.37 -0.76 -4.45
N THR A 89 16.32 -0.18 -5.65
CA THR A 89 16.22 1.27 -5.86
C THR A 89 14.90 1.79 -5.32
N VAL A 90 13.78 1.12 -5.62
CA VAL A 90 12.45 1.47 -5.10
C VAL A 90 12.41 1.36 -3.57
N LEU A 91 12.92 0.25 -3.01
CA LEU A 91 12.99 0.07 -1.55
C LEU A 91 13.79 1.19 -0.87
N GLY A 92 15.00 1.47 -1.37
CA GLY A 92 15.88 2.50 -0.80
C GLY A 92 15.28 3.90 -0.88
N ALA A 93 14.70 4.26 -2.04
CA ALA A 93 14.03 5.54 -2.22
C ALA A 93 12.80 5.71 -1.30
N GLY A 94 11.97 4.67 -1.19
CA GLY A 94 10.82 4.67 -0.29
C GLY A 94 11.21 4.80 1.18
N ARG A 95 12.26 4.10 1.60
CA ARG A 95 12.78 4.17 2.97
C ARG A 95 13.32 5.58 3.30
N LEU A 96 14.15 6.14 2.43
CA LEU A 96 14.65 7.51 2.58
C LEU A 96 13.53 8.55 2.62
N LEU A 97 12.50 8.38 1.76
CA LEU A 97 11.35 9.26 1.77
C LEU A 97 10.60 9.22 3.12
N ARG A 98 10.40 8.02 3.69
CA ARG A 98 9.72 7.87 4.98
C ARG A 98 10.56 8.40 6.15
N GLU A 99 11.85 8.09 6.18
CA GLU A 99 12.72 8.37 7.34
C GLU A 99 13.26 9.81 7.37
N SER A 100 13.33 10.49 6.23
CA SER A 100 13.97 11.81 6.16
C SER A 100 13.09 12.98 6.59
N GLU A 101 11.76 12.80 6.65
CA GLU A 101 10.77 13.88 6.86
C GLU A 101 10.87 15.05 5.84
N LYS A 102 11.64 14.87 4.77
CA LYS A 102 11.86 15.89 3.73
C LYS A 102 10.76 15.83 2.69
N HIS A 103 10.45 16.99 2.11
CA HIS A 103 9.55 17.05 0.98
C HIS A 103 10.13 16.25 -0.23
N PRO A 104 9.33 15.46 -0.98
CA PRO A 104 9.84 14.65 -2.10
C PRO A 104 10.62 15.45 -3.16
N ALA A 105 10.24 16.71 -3.39
CA ALA A 105 10.97 17.59 -4.31
C ALA A 105 12.40 17.90 -3.83
N GLN A 106 12.60 18.00 -2.52
CA GLN A 106 13.92 18.23 -1.94
C GLN A 106 14.81 16.99 -2.11
N LEU A 107 14.31 15.79 -1.77
CA LEU A 107 15.04 14.53 -1.96
C LEU A 107 15.43 14.33 -3.44
N ARG A 108 14.52 14.67 -4.36
CA ARG A 108 14.80 14.64 -5.81
C ARG A 108 15.93 15.60 -6.19
N SER A 109 15.95 16.81 -5.62
CA SER A 109 17.01 17.78 -5.86
C SER A 109 18.36 17.33 -5.29
N GLU A 110 18.37 16.66 -4.13
CA GLU A 110 19.60 16.17 -3.48
C GLU A 110 20.34 15.12 -4.33
N VAL A 111 19.63 14.35 -5.17
CA VAL A 111 20.22 13.36 -6.09
C VAL A 111 20.42 13.89 -7.52
N CYS A 112 20.14 15.17 -7.76
CA CYS A 112 20.19 15.79 -9.08
C CYS A 112 21.36 16.78 -9.19
N THR A 113 22.47 16.31 -9.74
CA THR A 113 23.63 17.18 -10.00
C THR A 113 23.43 18.01 -11.29
N PRO A 114 23.93 19.26 -11.35
CA PRO A 114 23.84 20.09 -12.55
C PRO A 114 24.47 19.40 -13.77
N GLY A 115 23.69 19.22 -14.84
CA GLY A 115 24.13 18.52 -16.06
C GLY A 115 24.36 17.01 -15.90
N GLY A 116 24.04 16.42 -14.75
CA GLY A 116 24.19 15.00 -14.48
C GLY A 116 23.13 14.12 -15.13
N THR A 117 23.28 12.80 -15.03
CA THR A 117 22.36 11.83 -15.64
C THR A 117 20.92 11.95 -15.13
N THR A 118 20.75 12.25 -13.84
CA THR A 118 19.43 12.37 -13.19
C THR A 118 18.54 13.41 -13.87
N ILE A 119 19.05 14.59 -14.25
CA ILE A 119 18.21 15.64 -14.83
C ILE A 119 17.69 15.29 -16.23
N TYR A 120 18.48 14.57 -17.04
CA TYR A 120 18.04 14.09 -18.36
C TYR A 120 16.97 13.00 -18.23
N GLY A 121 17.13 12.09 -17.26
CA GLY A 121 16.12 11.10 -16.93
C GLY A 121 14.82 11.75 -16.46
N LEU A 122 14.90 12.68 -15.50
CA LEU A 122 13.75 13.43 -15.00
C LEU A 122 13.05 14.21 -16.11
N HIS A 123 13.80 14.88 -16.99
CA HIS A 123 13.22 15.60 -18.12
C HIS A 123 12.39 14.68 -19.03
N THR A 124 12.90 13.48 -19.33
CA THR A 124 12.19 12.48 -20.13
C THR A 124 10.92 11.98 -19.44
N LEU A 125 10.98 11.74 -18.12
CA LEU A 125 9.80 11.35 -17.33
C LEU A 125 8.74 12.45 -17.29
N GLU A 126 9.14 13.72 -17.19
CA GLU A 126 8.20 14.85 -17.23
C GLU A 126 7.58 15.02 -18.63
N GLN A 127 8.34 14.82 -19.72
CA GLN A 127 7.78 14.76 -21.07
C GLN A 127 6.76 13.63 -21.23
N GLY A 128 6.99 12.48 -20.58
CA GLY A 128 6.05 11.36 -20.52
C GLY A 128 4.82 11.62 -19.64
N GLY A 129 4.73 12.76 -18.96
CA GLY A 129 3.56 13.14 -18.16
C GLY A 129 3.38 12.31 -16.90
N VAL A 130 4.46 11.78 -16.30
CA VAL A 130 4.39 10.87 -15.14
C VAL A 130 3.53 11.42 -14.00
N ARG A 131 3.59 12.72 -13.72
CA ARG A 131 2.76 13.36 -12.67
C ARG A 131 1.28 13.26 -12.99
N ALA A 132 0.90 13.65 -14.20
CA ALA A 132 -0.48 13.64 -14.64
C ALA A 132 -1.04 12.21 -14.67
N ALA A 133 -0.28 11.25 -15.19
CA ALA A 133 -0.66 9.84 -15.23
C ALA A 133 -0.85 9.27 -13.82
N THR A 134 0.08 9.54 -12.90
CA THR A 134 0.02 9.03 -11.52
C THR A 134 -1.17 9.62 -10.76
N MET A 135 -1.42 10.93 -10.87
CA MET A 135 -2.58 11.57 -10.23
C MET A 135 -3.89 10.99 -10.77
N SER A 136 -4.00 10.85 -12.09
CA SER A 136 -5.18 10.29 -12.76
C SER A 136 -5.44 8.84 -12.39
N ALA A 137 -4.38 8.04 -12.16
CA ALA A 137 -4.49 6.66 -11.71
C ALA A 137 -5.11 6.56 -10.30
N VAL A 138 -4.66 7.39 -9.36
CA VAL A 138 -5.22 7.45 -8.00
C VAL A 138 -6.68 7.91 -8.03
N GLU A 139 -7.00 8.93 -8.83
CA GLU A 139 -8.37 9.40 -9.01
C GLU A 139 -9.28 8.30 -9.57
N SER A 140 -8.87 7.67 -10.68
CA SER A 140 -9.64 6.61 -11.32
C SER A 140 -9.88 5.42 -10.39
N ALA A 141 -8.85 5.00 -9.65
CA ALA A 141 -8.97 3.92 -8.67
C ALA A 141 -9.88 4.30 -7.49
N THR A 142 -9.82 5.54 -7.03
CA THR A 142 -10.70 6.07 -5.97
C THR A 142 -12.17 6.11 -6.42
N VAL A 143 -12.43 6.61 -7.64
CA VAL A 143 -13.78 6.63 -8.22
C VAL A 143 -14.30 5.20 -8.35
N ARG A 144 -13.46 4.27 -8.81
CA ARG A 144 -13.86 2.88 -8.92
C ARG A 144 -14.16 2.23 -7.57
N ALA A 145 -13.40 2.55 -6.53
CA ALA A 145 -13.66 2.08 -5.16
C ALA A 145 -15.04 2.53 -4.68
N ARG A 146 -15.39 3.81 -4.88
CA ARG A 146 -16.72 4.36 -4.55
C ARG A 146 -17.85 3.64 -5.27
N GLU A 147 -17.70 3.40 -6.58
CA GLU A 147 -18.71 2.67 -7.37
C GLU A 147 -18.95 1.25 -6.84
N LEU A 148 -17.87 0.56 -6.44
CA LEU A 148 -17.96 -0.78 -5.87
C LEU A 148 -18.65 -0.77 -4.49
N GLY A 149 -18.36 0.25 -3.67
CA GLY A 149 -19.04 0.47 -2.39
C GLY A 149 -20.56 0.70 -2.56
N GLN A 150 -20.96 1.46 -3.58
CA GLN A 150 -22.37 1.76 -3.87
C GLN A 150 -23.13 0.56 -4.45
N LYS A 151 -22.53 -0.21 -5.37
CA LYS A 151 -23.16 -1.42 -5.95
C LYS A 151 -23.36 -2.52 -4.91
N SER A 152 -22.49 -2.59 -3.91
CA SER A 152 -22.60 -3.52 -2.79
C SER A 152 -23.70 -3.14 -1.79
N ALA A 153 -24.35 -1.99 -1.95
CA ALA A 153 -25.44 -1.49 -1.10
C ALA A 153 -26.86 -1.83 -1.61
N ALA A 154 -27.01 -2.67 -2.65
CA ALA A 154 -28.26 -3.39 -2.90
C ALA A 154 -28.65 -4.20 -1.64
N PRO A 155 -29.94 -4.48 -1.35
CA PRO A 155 -30.41 -4.89 -0.02
C PRO A 155 -29.99 -6.33 0.35
N TYR A 156 -28.70 -6.50 0.60
CA TYR A 156 -28.10 -7.62 1.31
C TYR A 156 -27.54 -7.05 2.60
N ASN A 157 -27.95 -7.65 3.72
CA ASN A 157 -27.61 -7.25 5.09
C ASN A 157 -26.17 -6.76 5.21
N LYS A 158 -26.01 -5.47 5.54
CA LYS A 158 -24.72 -4.76 5.67
C LYS A 158 -23.81 -5.44 6.68
N LYS A 159 -22.95 -6.36 6.23
CA LYS A 159 -21.71 -6.80 6.91
C LYS A 159 -20.68 -7.24 5.87
N LEU A 160 -20.17 -6.31 5.06
CA LEU A 160 -18.84 -6.52 4.46
C LEU A 160 -17.80 -6.12 5.50
N THR A 161 -17.54 -7.03 6.44
CA THR A 161 -16.39 -6.91 7.34
C THR A 161 -15.17 -7.44 6.60
N PHE A 162 -14.24 -6.57 6.21
CA PHE A 162 -12.92 -7.00 5.78
C PHE A 162 -12.18 -7.52 7.02
N CYS A 163 -12.26 -8.81 7.27
CA CYS A 163 -11.66 -9.44 8.44
C CYS A 163 -10.16 -9.62 8.17
N LEU A 164 -9.31 -8.77 8.77
CA LEU A 164 -7.91 -9.13 8.95
C LEU A 164 -7.88 -10.32 9.91
N LYS A 165 -7.61 -11.53 9.40
CA LYS A 165 -7.44 -12.69 10.26
C LYS A 165 -6.01 -12.63 10.82
N VAL A 166 -5.83 -11.91 11.93
CA VAL A 166 -4.60 -11.95 12.72
C VAL A 166 -4.71 -13.13 13.67
N THR A 167 -4.12 -14.27 13.33
CA THR A 167 -3.98 -15.38 14.27
C THR A 167 -2.79 -15.12 15.19
N MET A 168 -3.04 -14.87 16.47
CA MET A 168 -2.03 -14.83 17.52
C MET A 168 -1.81 -16.25 18.03
N GLU A 169 -0.65 -16.86 17.76
CA GLU A 169 -0.25 -18.12 18.41
C GLU A 169 0.60 -17.83 19.65
N HIS A 170 0.23 -18.45 20.78
CA HIS A 170 1.06 -18.53 21.98
C HIS A 170 2.20 -19.52 21.71
N LYS A 171 3.44 -19.04 21.65
CA LYS A 171 4.61 -19.92 21.78
C LYS A 171 5.05 -19.92 23.24
N ASP A 172 4.93 -21.08 23.87
CA ASP A 172 5.50 -21.34 25.19
C ASP A 172 6.99 -21.00 25.18
N ASN A 173 7.40 -20.14 26.13
CA ASN A 173 8.77 -19.77 26.47
C ASN A 173 9.70 -19.36 25.31
N ALA A 174 9.57 -18.11 24.84
CA ALA A 174 10.67 -17.13 24.68
C ALA A 174 10.23 -15.99 23.73
N GLY A 175 9.70 -14.90 24.28
CA GLY A 175 9.49 -13.63 23.57
C GLY A 175 8.43 -13.64 22.45
N LEU A 176 7.53 -12.67 22.46
CA LEU A 176 6.59 -12.47 21.35
C LEU A 176 7.33 -12.12 20.05
N VAL A 177 7.42 -13.06 19.13
CA VAL A 177 7.77 -12.80 17.73
C VAL A 177 6.65 -13.36 16.85
N PRO A 178 5.94 -12.53 16.08
CA PRO A 178 4.87 -13.01 15.20
C PRO A 178 5.48 -13.84 14.05
N SER A 179 5.30 -15.16 14.11
CA SER A 179 5.66 -16.08 13.03
C SER A 179 4.49 -16.18 12.06
N PHE A 180 4.58 -15.51 10.92
CA PHE A 180 3.54 -15.53 9.88
C PHE A 180 3.67 -16.79 9.01
N PHE A 181 2.71 -17.71 9.11
CA PHE A 181 2.48 -18.73 8.09
C PHE A 181 1.33 -18.28 7.16
N LEU A 182 1.63 -18.32 5.87
CA LEU A 182 0.86 -17.87 4.72
C LEU A 182 -0.43 -18.72 4.54
N LEU A 183 -1.61 -18.11 4.46
CA LEU A 183 -2.76 -18.75 3.80
C LEU A 183 -3.57 -17.74 2.97
N HIS A 184 -3.39 -17.86 1.65
CA HIS A 184 -4.33 -17.52 0.56
C HIS A 184 -5.09 -16.19 0.63
N PHE A 185 -4.55 -15.17 -0.05
CA PHE A 185 -5.26 -13.96 -0.46
C PHE A 185 -6.31 -14.18 -1.58
N LEU A 186 -6.62 -15.44 -1.97
CA LEU A 186 -7.48 -15.74 -3.13
C LEU A 186 -8.86 -16.35 -2.84
N HIS A 187 -9.23 -16.61 -1.58
CA HIS A 187 -10.58 -17.09 -1.23
C HIS A 187 -11.17 -16.32 -0.05
N LEU A 188 -11.58 -15.08 -0.29
CA LEU A 188 -12.56 -14.37 0.53
C LEU A 188 -13.79 -13.97 -0.31
N LYS A 189 -14.39 -14.98 -0.96
CA LYS A 189 -15.84 -15.09 -1.14
C LYS A 189 -16.19 -16.44 -0.51
N CYS A 190 -17.15 -16.44 0.42
CA CYS A 190 -17.58 -17.59 1.22
C CYS A 190 -16.65 -17.93 2.40
N TRP A 191 -16.95 -17.39 3.58
CA TRP A 191 -16.91 -18.05 4.91
C TRP A 191 -16.91 -16.99 6.03
N LEU A 192 -18.04 -16.30 6.18
CA LEU A 192 -18.50 -15.69 7.44
C LEU A 192 -20.00 -15.34 7.36
N PHE A 193 -20.75 -16.25 6.75
CA PHE A 193 -22.19 -16.39 6.91
C PHE A 193 -22.43 -17.90 6.99
N ASP A 194 -22.25 -18.46 8.18
CA ASP A 194 -23.08 -19.58 8.57
C ASP A 194 -24.04 -19.04 9.63
N THR A 195 -25.28 -18.92 9.19
CA THR A 195 -26.45 -18.72 10.02
C THR A 195 -26.60 -19.94 10.93
N GLU A 196 -26.64 -19.75 12.25
CA GLU A 196 -27.64 -20.42 13.07
C GLU A 196 -27.75 -19.79 14.47
N LYS A 197 -28.99 -19.33 14.75
CA LYS A 197 -29.61 -18.89 16.01
C LYS A 197 -29.29 -17.48 16.52
#